data_AF-A0A1V2NQI9-F1
#
_entry.id   AF-A0A1V2NQI9-F1
#
_cell.length_a   1.000
_cell.length_b   1.000
_cell.length_c   1.000
_cell.angle_alpha   90.00
_cell.angle_beta   90.00
_cell.angle_gamma   90.00
#
_symmetry.space_group_name_H-M   'P 1'
#
loop_
_entity.id
_entity.type
_entity.pdbx_description
1 polymer ?
#
loop_
_entity_poly.entity_id
_entity_poly.type
_entity_poly.pdbx_seq_one_letter_code
_entity_poly.pdbx_strand_id
1 'polypeptide(L)'
;MRLRIGGVVGEEQARQCFLEGGKDDWFSVAAYADGVPDGAAPEYTMEVTPQGGFISVSFYDQLCRVRFEFLFGKTDAGVMFLEEIYDFRYPDESTYYIRSGCVTNTNYRYRPDGSMHWRRSDKVANVIEEADYRDIDVSTHWEPVPEFGEWASITRFDRTQPAS
;
A
#
# COMPACT_ATOMS: atom_id res chain seq x y z
N MET A 1 3.19 -26.98 -0.69
CA MET A 1 3.16 -25.51 -0.50
C MET A 1 4.60 -25.02 -0.61
N ARG A 2 4.99 -24.43 -1.74
CA ARG A 2 6.32 -23.82 -1.92
C ARG A 2 6.18 -22.33 -1.62
N LEU A 3 6.64 -21.90 -0.44
CA LEU A 3 6.95 -20.49 -0.23
C LEU A 3 8.12 -20.15 -1.16
N ARG A 4 7.88 -19.37 -2.21
CA ARG A 4 8.96 -18.59 -2.82
C ARG A 4 9.22 -17.41 -1.88
N ILE A 5 10.25 -17.54 -1.06
CA ILE A 5 10.83 -16.37 -0.39
C ILE A 5 11.55 -15.61 -1.50
N GLY A 6 10.98 -14.48 -1.94
CA GLY A 6 11.51 -13.69 -3.05
C GLY A 6 12.91 -13.20 -2.72
N GLY A 7 13.89 -13.59 -3.54
CA GLY A 7 15.19 -12.93 -3.56
C GLY A 7 15.08 -11.57 -4.25
N VAL A 8 16.14 -10.76 -4.17
CA VAL A 8 16.25 -9.54 -4.98
C VAL A 8 16.18 -9.95 -6.46
N VAL A 9 15.14 -9.51 -7.16
CA VAL A 9 14.99 -9.71 -8.61
C VAL A 9 15.46 -8.47 -9.34
N GLY A 10 16.09 -8.65 -10.51
CA GLY A 10 16.46 -7.53 -11.37
C GLY A 10 15.25 -6.91 -12.08
N GLU A 11 15.39 -5.70 -12.63
CA GLU A 11 14.32 -5.02 -13.35
C GLU A 11 13.76 -5.86 -14.50
N GLU A 12 14.61 -6.54 -15.27
CA GLU A 12 14.17 -7.41 -16.38
C GLU A 12 13.27 -8.55 -15.90
N GLN A 13 13.61 -9.15 -14.75
CA GLN A 13 12.78 -10.21 -14.16
C GLN A 13 11.46 -9.66 -13.63
N ALA A 14 11.46 -8.47 -13.02
CA ALA A 14 10.25 -7.79 -12.60
C ALA A 14 9.37 -7.41 -13.81
N ARG A 15 9.95 -6.94 -14.91
CA ARG A 15 9.27 -6.63 -16.17
C ARG A 15 8.66 -7.88 -16.80
N GLN A 16 9.40 -8.98 -16.81
CA GLN A 16 8.88 -10.26 -17.29
C GLN A 16 7.71 -10.75 -16.42
N CYS A 17 7.84 -10.67 -15.09
CA CYS A 17 6.75 -10.96 -14.16
C CYS A 17 5.51 -10.08 -14.43
N PHE A 18 5.72 -8.80 -14.74
CA PHE A 18 4.65 -7.87 -15.08
C PHE A 18 3.87 -8.26 -16.34
N LEU A 19 4.59 -8.63 -17.40
CA LEU A 19 4.01 -8.91 -18.71
C LEU A 19 3.46 -10.34 -18.85
N GLU A 20 4.15 -11.31 -18.26
CA GLU A 20 3.96 -12.75 -18.51
C GLU A 20 3.63 -13.55 -17.24
N GLY A 21 3.66 -12.93 -16.07
CA GLY A 21 3.39 -13.60 -14.81
C GLY A 21 1.97 -14.17 -14.72
N GLY A 22 1.79 -15.17 -13.87
CA GLY A 22 0.49 -15.70 -13.49
C GLY A 22 -0.23 -14.85 -12.45
N LYS A 23 -1.46 -15.26 -12.11
CA LYS A 23 -2.31 -14.57 -11.11
C LYS A 23 -1.69 -14.46 -9.72
N ASP A 24 -0.87 -15.44 -9.35
CA ASP A 24 -0.22 -15.52 -8.04
C ASP A 24 1.24 -15.02 -8.07
N ASP A 25 1.72 -14.61 -9.25
CA ASP A 25 3.06 -14.04 -9.38
C ASP A 25 3.03 -12.56 -9.00
N TRP A 26 4.02 -12.17 -8.20
CA TRP A 26 4.17 -10.82 -7.69
C TRP A 26 5.65 -10.43 -7.64
N PHE A 27 5.90 -9.13 -7.54
CA PHE A 27 7.22 -8.57 -7.27
C PHE A 27 7.09 -7.32 -6.40
N SER A 28 8.21 -6.88 -5.84
CA SER A 28 8.26 -5.63 -5.08
C SER A 28 9.06 -4.56 -5.81
N VAL A 29 8.63 -3.31 -5.64
CA VAL A 29 9.38 -2.11 -6.03
C VAL A 29 9.75 -1.36 -4.77
N ALA A 30 10.97 -0.85 -4.67
CA ALA A 30 11.39 0.06 -3.61
C ALA A 30 11.95 1.33 -4.26
N ALA A 31 11.35 2.48 -3.95
CA ALA A 31 11.80 3.77 -4.47
C ALA A 31 12.63 4.51 -3.41
N TYR A 32 13.74 5.07 -3.85
CA TYR A 32 14.67 5.83 -3.02
C TYR A 32 14.90 7.18 -3.68
N ALA A 33 14.94 8.24 -2.87
CA ALA A 33 15.35 9.55 -3.36
C ALA A 33 16.80 9.52 -3.83
N ASP A 34 17.14 10.36 -4.81
CA ASP A 34 18.50 10.46 -5.33
C ASP A 34 19.51 10.81 -4.22
N GLY A 35 20.61 10.04 -4.15
CA GLY A 35 21.72 10.32 -3.24
C GLY A 35 21.50 9.92 -1.78
N VAL A 36 20.45 9.16 -1.46
CA VAL A 36 20.30 8.58 -0.11
C VAL A 36 21.35 7.49 0.13
N PRO A 37 21.89 7.38 1.36
CA PRO A 37 22.87 6.35 1.69
C PRO A 37 22.25 4.94 1.71
N ASP A 38 23.09 3.94 1.52
CA ASP A 38 22.71 2.54 1.70
C ASP A 38 22.09 2.31 3.09
N GLY A 39 20.91 1.67 3.10
CA GLY A 39 20.17 1.40 4.34
C GLY A 39 19.21 2.52 4.78
N ALA A 40 19.08 3.61 4.02
CA ALA A 40 18.01 4.59 4.23
C ALA A 40 16.61 3.95 4.06
N ALA A 41 15.60 4.58 4.65
CA ALA A 41 14.21 4.21 4.35
C ALA A 41 13.91 4.51 2.87
N PRO A 42 13.24 3.60 2.14
CA PRO A 42 12.67 3.97 0.86
C PRO A 42 11.56 5.00 1.08
N GLU A 43 11.33 5.86 0.08
CA GLU A 43 10.19 6.79 0.09
C GLU A 43 8.88 6.01 0.14
N TYR A 44 8.84 4.91 -0.62
CA TYR A 44 7.78 3.92 -0.57
C TYR A 44 8.29 2.56 -1.05
N THR A 45 7.58 1.50 -0.68
CA THR A 45 7.65 0.23 -1.39
C THR A 45 6.29 -0.13 -1.95
N MET A 46 6.28 -1.00 -2.94
CA MET A 46 5.07 -1.55 -3.53
C MET A 46 5.18 -3.07 -3.61
N GLU A 47 4.06 -3.76 -3.42
CA GLU A 47 3.89 -5.13 -3.93
C GLU A 47 2.93 -5.08 -5.11
N VAL A 48 3.35 -5.62 -6.24
CA VAL A 48 2.59 -5.60 -7.49
C VAL A 48 2.22 -7.03 -7.84
N THR A 49 0.91 -7.29 -7.97
CA THR A 49 0.36 -8.55 -8.49
C THR A 49 -0.37 -8.23 -9.80
N PRO A 50 0.32 -8.18 -10.95
CA PRO A 50 -0.20 -7.60 -12.20
C PRO A 50 -1.49 -8.28 -12.66
N GLN A 51 -1.45 -9.61 -12.76
CA GLN A 51 -2.61 -10.42 -13.17
C GLN A 51 -3.62 -10.64 -12.03
N GLY A 52 -3.18 -10.47 -10.78
CA GLY A 52 -4.05 -10.43 -9.60
C GLY A 52 -4.87 -9.15 -9.50
N GLY A 53 -4.52 -8.11 -10.26
CA GLY A 53 -5.20 -6.82 -10.23
C GLY A 53 -5.06 -6.13 -8.87
N PHE A 54 -3.93 -6.33 -8.19
CA PHE A 54 -3.71 -5.82 -6.84
C PHE A 54 -2.36 -5.13 -6.74
N ILE A 55 -2.35 -3.97 -6.08
CA ILE A 55 -1.13 -3.23 -5.74
C ILE A 55 -1.26 -2.76 -4.30
N SER A 56 -0.27 -3.05 -3.46
CA SER A 56 -0.10 -2.38 -2.17
C SER A 56 1.03 -1.36 -2.24
N VAL A 57 0.91 -0.25 -1.53
CA VAL A 57 1.95 0.78 -1.38
C VAL A 57 2.18 1.03 0.11
N SER A 58 3.40 0.84 0.58
CA SER A 58 3.79 1.11 1.96
C SER A 58 4.63 2.38 2.05
N PHE A 59 4.28 3.26 2.99
CA PHE A 59 5.03 4.46 3.34
C PHE A 59 5.60 4.32 4.75
N TYR A 60 6.78 4.90 4.98
CA TYR A 60 7.58 4.65 6.16
C TYR A 60 7.74 5.88 7.04
N ASP A 61 7.96 5.65 8.33
CA ASP A 61 8.49 6.67 9.23
C ASP A 61 10.03 6.71 9.23
N GLN A 62 10.59 7.58 10.08
CA GLN A 62 12.03 7.79 10.18
C GLN A 62 12.83 6.57 10.66
N LEU A 63 12.15 5.56 11.22
CA LEU A 63 12.75 4.30 11.65
C LEU A 63 12.52 3.17 10.65
N CYS A 64 12.11 3.48 9.42
CA CYS A 64 11.78 2.49 8.39
C CYS A 64 10.63 1.55 8.80
N ARG A 65 9.72 1.99 9.68
CA ARG A 65 8.53 1.20 10.05
C ARG A 65 7.38 1.61 9.14
N VAL A 66 6.55 0.65 8.72
CA VAL A 66 5.37 0.95 7.88
C VAL A 66 4.43 1.83 8.68
N ARG A 67 4.27 3.07 8.24
CA ARG A 67 3.40 4.07 8.85
C ARG A 67 2.03 4.06 8.19
N PHE A 68 1.98 3.95 6.87
CA PHE A 68 0.76 3.81 6.09
C PHE A 68 0.90 2.68 5.06
N GLU A 69 -0.21 2.00 4.76
CA GLU A 69 -0.30 1.02 3.68
C GLU A 69 -1.58 1.29 2.88
N PHE A 70 -1.45 1.55 1.58
CA PHE A 70 -2.56 1.79 0.66
C PHE A 70 -2.75 0.56 -0.22
N LEU A 71 -3.98 0.04 -0.30
CA LEU A 71 -4.31 -1.16 -1.08
C LEU A 71 -5.23 -0.79 -2.22
N PHE A 72 -4.79 -1.10 -3.44
CA PHE A 72 -5.54 -0.88 -4.67
C PHE A 72 -6.02 -2.19 -5.25
N GLY A 73 -7.30 -2.24 -5.60
CA GLY A 73 -7.91 -3.32 -6.37
C GLY A 73 -8.32 -2.86 -7.76
N LYS A 74 -8.07 -3.69 -8.77
CA LYS A 74 -8.54 -3.47 -10.13
C LYS A 74 -10.02 -3.80 -10.20
N THR A 75 -10.81 -2.83 -10.64
CA THR A 75 -12.25 -2.99 -10.85
C THR A 75 -12.56 -3.67 -12.18
N ASP A 76 -13.81 -4.13 -12.33
CA ASP A 76 -14.32 -4.70 -13.60
C ASP A 76 -14.24 -3.69 -14.77
N ALA A 77 -14.26 -2.39 -14.47
CA ALA A 77 -14.09 -1.32 -15.45
C ALA A 77 -12.63 -1.15 -15.93
N GLY A 78 -11.69 -1.92 -15.36
CA GLY A 78 -10.29 -1.91 -15.78
C GLY A 78 -9.46 -0.77 -15.19
N VAL A 79 -9.94 -0.10 -14.13
CA VAL A 79 -9.23 0.95 -13.39
C VAL A 79 -8.92 0.49 -11.96
N MET A 80 -7.89 1.06 -11.35
CA MET A 80 -7.53 0.79 -9.96
C MET A 80 -8.37 1.66 -9.02
N PHE A 81 -8.84 1.08 -7.92
CA PHE A 81 -9.54 1.78 -6.86
C PHE A 81 -8.80 1.58 -5.54
N LEU A 82 -8.56 2.65 -4.78
CA LEU A 82 -8.00 2.61 -3.43
C LEU A 82 -9.05 2.05 -2.46
N GLU A 83 -8.97 0.74 -2.19
CA GLU A 83 -9.93 0.02 -1.37
C GLU A 83 -9.67 0.21 0.11
N GLU A 84 -8.40 0.22 0.52
CA GLU A 84 -8.06 0.28 1.94
C GLU A 84 -6.86 1.20 2.21
N ILE A 85 -6.97 1.97 3.29
CA ILE A 85 -5.84 2.69 3.90
C ILE A 85 -5.65 2.14 5.31
N TYR A 86 -4.43 1.71 5.62
CA TYR A 86 -3.99 1.42 6.97
C TYR A 86 -3.11 2.54 7.52
N ASP A 87 -3.31 2.87 8.79
CA ASP A 87 -2.51 3.79 9.59
C ASP A 87 -2.00 3.03 10.82
N PHE A 88 -0.68 2.86 10.92
CA PHE A 88 -0.01 2.15 12.01
C PHE A 88 0.73 3.10 12.95
N ARG A 89 0.45 3.04 14.26
CA ARG A 89 1.17 3.78 15.30
C ARG A 89 1.92 2.83 16.20
N TYR A 90 3.14 3.22 16.56
CA TYR A 90 4.06 2.43 17.38
C TYR A 90 4.17 2.99 18.80
N PRO A 91 4.63 2.18 19.78
CA PRO A 91 4.71 2.62 21.18
C PRO A 91 5.56 3.87 21.42
N ASP A 92 6.61 4.06 20.62
CA ASP A 92 7.57 5.16 20.74
C ASP A 92 8.20 5.48 19.38
N GLU A 93 9.00 6.55 19.31
CA GLU A 93 9.67 7.03 18.09
C GLU A 93 11.18 6.72 18.07
N SER A 94 11.64 5.80 18.92
CA SER A 94 13.07 5.48 19.13
C SER A 94 13.44 4.03 18.83
N THR A 95 12.46 3.14 18.80
CA THR A 95 12.67 1.69 18.65
C THR A 95 12.06 1.22 17.33
N TYR A 96 12.84 0.41 16.59
CA TYR A 96 12.32 -0.29 15.42
C TYR A 96 11.34 -1.39 15.83
N TYR A 97 10.19 -1.43 15.16
CA TYR A 97 9.19 -2.47 15.30
C TYR A 97 8.75 -2.95 13.92
N ILE A 98 8.60 -4.26 13.77
CA ILE A 98 7.85 -4.81 12.63
C ILE A 98 6.38 -4.42 12.71
N ARG A 99 5.63 -4.50 11.61
CA ARG A 99 4.20 -4.10 11.52
C ARG A 99 3.33 -4.64 12.67
N SER A 100 3.53 -5.89 13.09
CA SER A 100 2.75 -6.50 14.19
C SER A 100 3.01 -5.86 15.56
N GLY A 101 4.13 -5.14 15.72
CA GLY A 101 4.49 -4.36 16.91
C GLY A 101 3.80 -3.01 17.05
N CYS A 102 2.96 -2.59 16.08
CA CYS A 102 2.13 -1.39 16.26
C CYS A 102 1.20 -1.53 17.47
N VAL A 103 0.95 -0.43 18.18
CA VAL A 103 -0.01 -0.35 19.30
C VAL A 103 -1.39 0.10 18.86
N THR A 104 -1.45 0.86 17.76
CA THR A 104 -2.71 1.22 17.11
C THR A 104 -2.64 0.86 15.64
N ASN A 105 -3.72 0.29 15.12
CA ASN A 105 -3.96 0.11 13.70
C ASN A 105 -5.34 0.68 13.38
N THR A 106 -5.40 1.64 12.46
CA THR A 106 -6.65 2.16 11.91
C THR A 106 -6.76 1.76 10.45
N ASN A 107 -7.87 1.13 10.08
CA ASN A 107 -8.19 0.75 8.70
C ASN A 107 -9.41 1.55 8.23
N TYR A 108 -9.28 2.14 7.05
CA TYR A 108 -10.34 2.80 6.32
C TYR A 108 -10.60 1.98 5.07
N ARG A 109 -11.74 1.28 5.01
CA ARG A 109 -12.13 0.45 3.88
C ARG A 109 -13.23 1.12 3.08
N TYR A 110 -12.89 1.58 1.90
CA TYR A 110 -13.78 2.29 0.99
C TYR A 110 -14.43 1.35 -0.01
N ARG A 111 -15.56 1.79 -0.56
CA ARG A 111 -16.18 1.18 -1.72
C ARG A 111 -16.44 2.25 -2.80
N PRO A 112 -16.49 1.86 -4.08
CA PRO A 112 -16.83 2.76 -5.18
C PRO A 112 -18.14 3.54 -5.02
N ASP A 113 -19.08 3.04 -4.21
CA ASP A 113 -20.38 3.66 -3.96
C ASP A 113 -20.35 4.78 -2.89
N GLY A 114 -19.16 5.12 -2.37
CA GLY A 114 -19.01 6.13 -1.32
C GLY A 114 -19.33 5.63 0.09
N SER A 115 -19.56 4.33 0.28
CA SER A 115 -19.57 3.74 1.62
C SER A 115 -18.16 3.48 2.13
N MET A 116 -17.97 3.64 3.45
CA MET A 116 -16.70 3.38 4.12
C MET A 116 -16.94 2.67 5.44
N HIS A 117 -16.19 1.59 5.69
CA HIS A 117 -16.07 0.99 7.02
C HIS A 117 -14.77 1.47 7.66
N TRP A 118 -14.86 2.09 8.82
CA TRP A 118 -13.72 2.50 9.63
C TRP A 118 -13.56 1.54 10.80
N ARG A 119 -12.34 1.10 11.05
CA ARG A 119 -12.01 0.24 12.18
C ARG A 119 -10.69 0.65 12.82
N ARG A 120 -10.69 0.93 14.12
CA ARG A 120 -9.50 1.22 14.92
C ARG A 120 -9.31 0.16 15.99
N SER A 121 -8.13 -0.43 16.04
CA SER A 121 -7.71 -1.36 17.09
C SER A 121 -6.64 -0.70 17.94
N ASP A 122 -6.88 -0.57 19.23
CA ASP A 122 -5.95 -0.06 20.23
C ASP A 122 -5.53 -1.20 21.18
N LYS A 123 -4.30 -1.68 21.04
CA LYS A 123 -3.77 -2.81 21.84
C LYS A 123 -3.39 -2.40 23.26
N VAL A 124 -3.12 -1.12 23.51
CA VAL A 124 -2.75 -0.62 24.84
C VAL A 124 -4.01 -0.49 25.69
N ALA A 125 -5.07 0.11 25.13
CA ALA A 125 -6.37 0.19 25.79
C ALA A 125 -7.14 -1.14 25.74
N ASN A 126 -6.73 -2.07 24.87
CA ASN A 126 -7.46 -3.31 24.56
C ASN A 126 -8.90 -3.04 24.10
N VAL A 127 -9.04 -2.08 23.18
CA VAL A 127 -10.33 -1.63 22.64
C VAL A 127 -10.31 -1.73 21.12
N ILE A 128 -11.47 -2.09 20.55
CA ILE A 128 -11.75 -1.98 19.12
C ILE A 128 -12.92 -1.02 18.96
N GLU A 129 -12.75 -0.05 18.07
CA GLU A 129 -13.77 0.91 17.68
C GLU A 129 -14.05 0.71 16.18
N GLU A 130 -15.31 0.80 15.79
CA GLU A 130 -15.71 0.67 14.40
C GLU A 130 -16.94 1.53 14.10
N ALA A 131 -17.06 1.98 12.86
CA ALA A 131 -18.17 2.79 12.39
C ALA A 131 -18.31 2.65 10.86
N ASP A 132 -19.56 2.69 10.39
CA ASP A 132 -19.88 2.74 8.97
C ASP A 132 -20.32 4.15 8.57
N TYR A 133 -19.80 4.61 7.45
CA TYR A 133 -20.10 5.89 6.85
C TYR A 133 -20.62 5.71 5.43
N ARG A 134 -21.36 6.70 4.96
CA ARG A 134 -21.93 6.78 3.61
C ARG A 134 -21.69 8.16 3.04
N ASP A 135 -21.90 8.29 1.74
CA ASP A 135 -21.78 9.55 1.01
C ASP A 135 -20.38 10.18 1.14
N ILE A 136 -19.34 9.34 1.28
CA ILE A 136 -17.95 9.76 1.26
C ILE A 136 -17.53 10.06 -0.18
N ASP A 137 -16.90 11.21 -0.39
CA ASP A 137 -16.29 11.53 -1.68
C ASP A 137 -15.06 10.64 -1.92
N VAL A 138 -15.19 9.73 -2.89
CA VAL A 138 -14.13 8.81 -3.31
C VAL A 138 -13.54 9.19 -4.67
N SER A 139 -13.76 10.42 -5.14
CA SER A 139 -13.28 10.87 -6.46
C SER A 139 -11.75 10.78 -6.61
N THR A 140 -10.99 10.88 -5.51
CA THR A 140 -9.53 10.78 -5.49
C THR A 140 -8.99 9.35 -5.31
N HIS A 141 -9.88 8.36 -5.23
CA HIS A 141 -9.51 6.94 -5.02
C HIS A 141 -9.29 6.19 -6.34
N TRP A 142 -9.58 6.83 -7.48
CA TRP A 142 -9.49 6.23 -8.80
C TRP A 142 -8.14 6.52 -9.44
N GLU A 143 -7.47 5.47 -9.91
CA GLU A 143 -6.17 5.56 -10.58
C GLU A 143 -6.19 4.73 -11.87
N PRO A 144 -5.44 5.14 -12.91
CA PRO A 144 -5.20 4.28 -14.05
C PRO A 144 -4.44 3.00 -13.60
N VAL A 145 -4.62 1.90 -14.34
CA VAL A 145 -3.74 0.75 -14.17
C VAL A 145 -2.35 1.15 -14.66
N PRO A 146 -1.31 1.10 -13.80
CA PRO A 146 0.02 1.57 -14.19
C PRO A 146 0.64 0.66 -15.25
N GLU A 147 1.40 1.25 -16.15
CA GLU A 147 2.36 0.49 -16.97
C GLU A 147 3.62 0.18 -16.16
N PHE A 148 4.41 -0.80 -16.58
CA PHE A 148 5.65 -1.12 -15.87
C PHE A 148 6.63 0.06 -15.89
N GLY A 149 6.97 0.55 -14.70
CA GLY A 149 7.83 1.72 -14.50
C GLY A 149 7.08 3.01 -14.20
N GLU A 150 5.79 3.09 -14.56
CA GLU A 150 4.96 4.29 -14.45
C GLU A 150 4.13 4.27 -13.16
N TRP A 151 4.81 4.34 -12.02
CA TRP A 151 4.18 4.15 -10.70
C TRP A 151 3.58 5.42 -10.08
N ALA A 152 3.90 6.59 -10.65
CA ALA A 152 3.68 7.89 -10.02
C ALA A 152 2.24 8.14 -9.55
N SER A 153 1.23 7.68 -10.30
CA SER A 153 -0.20 7.88 -9.96
C SER A 153 -0.60 7.18 -8.67
N ILE A 154 -0.13 5.93 -8.48
CA ILE A 154 -0.49 5.07 -7.34
C ILE A 154 0.34 5.40 -6.10
N THR A 155 1.56 5.92 -6.27
CA THR A 155 2.49 6.18 -5.16
C THR A 155 2.33 7.55 -4.51
N ARG A 156 1.33 8.34 -4.93
CA ARG A 156 1.00 9.65 -4.32
C ARG A 156 0.52 9.45 -2.89
N PHE A 157 1.25 10.05 -1.95
CA PHE A 157 0.86 10.07 -0.54
C PHE A 157 -0.28 11.07 -0.29
N ASP A 158 -0.14 12.30 -0.80
CA ASP A 158 -1.22 13.29 -0.76
C ASP A 158 -2.29 12.96 -1.79
N ARG A 159 -3.50 12.70 -1.30
CA ARG A 159 -4.68 12.32 -2.08
C ARG A 159 -5.83 13.30 -1.93
N THR A 160 -5.53 14.54 -1.52
CA THR A 160 -6.51 15.63 -1.45
C THR A 160 -6.93 16.16 -2.82
N GLN A 161 -6.16 15.83 -3.87
CA GLN A 161 -6.48 16.17 -5.26
C GLN A 161 -6.36 14.94 -6.18
N PRO A 162 -7.12 14.89 -7.29
CA PRO A 162 -6.97 13.85 -8.32
C PRO A 162 -5.55 13.80 -8.89
N ALA A 163 -5.17 12.67 -9.51
CA ALA A 163 -3.91 12.58 -10.25
C ALA A 163 -3.94 13.57 -11.42
N SER A 164 -2.84 14.32 -11.60
CA SER A 164 -2.63 15.25 -12.70
C SER A 164 -2.19 14.54 -13.98
#